data_AF-A0A5J5QSI1-F1
#
_entry.id   AF-A0A5J5QSI1-F1
#
_cell.length_a   1.000
_cell.length_b   1.000
_cell.length_c   1.000
_cell.angle_alpha   90.00
_cell.angle_beta   90.00
_cell.angle_gamma   90.00
#
_symmetry.space_group_name_H-M   'P 1'
#
loop_
_entity.id
_entity.type
_entity.pdbx_description
1 polymer ?
#
loop_
_entity_poly.entity_id
_entity_poly.type
_entity_poly.pdbx_seq_one_letter_code
_entity_poly.pdbx_strand_id
1 'polypeptide(L)'
;MEYGRWLDEHQQLINDLRSTVNSHMGDNELCILVGGVMAHYDKVFKLKSTGAKVDVFHMLSGMWKTLAERCFMWLGGFRSFELMKILGNHLEPLTDQQLISICNLQQSSQQAEDALSQGMEALQLYYTRNDRLQKIIQNILQLPNHDKKCA
;
A
#
# COMPACT_ATOMS: atom_id res chain seq x y z
N MET A 1 -14.71 -15.60 6.71
CA MET A 1 -14.92 -16.67 5.70
C MET A 1 -14.58 -16.18 4.28
N GLU A 2 -14.98 -14.96 3.88
CA GLU A 2 -14.70 -14.45 2.52
C GLU A 2 -13.23 -14.16 2.19
N TYR A 3 -12.42 -13.78 3.18
CA TYR A 3 -10.99 -13.52 2.96
C TYR A 3 -10.19 -14.79 2.59
N GLY A 4 -10.53 -15.94 3.20
CA GLY A 4 -9.92 -17.23 2.86
C GLY A 4 -10.19 -17.60 1.39
N ARG A 5 -11.46 -17.51 0.97
CA ARG A 5 -11.83 -17.73 -0.44
C ARG A 5 -11.12 -16.76 -1.39
N TRP A 6 -11.00 -15.48 -1.01
CA TRP A 6 -10.26 -14.50 -1.80
C TRP A 6 -8.77 -14.86 -1.92
N LEU A 7 -8.14 -15.32 -0.84
CA LEU A 7 -6.75 -15.78 -0.86
C LEU A 7 -6.56 -17.02 -1.73
N ASP A 8 -7.49 -17.97 -1.68
CA ASP A 8 -7.44 -19.19 -2.50
C ASP A 8 -7.55 -18.84 -3.99
N GLU A 9 -8.52 -17.99 -4.35
CA GLU A 9 -8.69 -17.45 -5.71
C GLU A 9 -7.44 -16.67 -6.16
N HIS A 10 -6.86 -15.85 -5.28
CA HIS A 10 -5.63 -15.12 -5.56
C HIS A 10 -4.47 -16.06 -5.86
N GLN A 11 -4.25 -17.07 -5.01
CA GLN A 11 -3.17 -18.02 -5.18
C GLN A 11 -3.30 -18.82 -6.47
N GLN A 12 -4.52 -19.20 -6.84
CA GLN A 12 -4.81 -19.87 -8.11
C GLN A 12 -4.42 -18.98 -9.29
N LEU A 13 -4.91 -17.73 -9.34
CA LEU A 13 -4.61 -16.80 -10.43
C LEU A 13 -3.09 -16.54 -10.58
N ILE A 14 -2.36 -16.43 -9.47
CA ILE A 14 -0.90 -16.25 -9.50
C ILE A 14 -0.17 -17.50 -10.00
N ASN A 15 -0.63 -18.69 -9.61
CA ASN A 15 -0.06 -19.95 -10.09
C ASN A 15 -0.28 -20.12 -11.59
N ASP A 16 -1.49 -19.83 -12.07
CA ASP A 16 -1.82 -19.88 -13.49
C ASP A 16 -0.95 -18.87 -14.28
N LEU A 17 -0.74 -17.67 -13.73
CA LEU A 17 0.08 -16.63 -14.37
C LEU A 17 1.53 -17.07 -14.50
N ARG A 18 2.11 -17.61 -13.42
CA ARG A 18 3.47 -18.17 -13.45
C ARG A 18 3.59 -19.31 -14.44
N SER A 19 2.61 -20.22 -14.47
CA SER A 19 2.62 -21.35 -15.41
C SER A 19 2.63 -20.85 -16.85
N THR A 20 1.71 -19.95 -17.20
CA THR A 20 1.53 -19.41 -18.56
C THR A 20 2.78 -18.67 -19.05
N VAL A 21 3.42 -17.87 -18.18
CA VAL A 21 4.68 -17.17 -18.50
C VAL A 21 5.82 -18.18 -18.73
N ASN A 22 5.93 -19.21 -17.89
CA ASN A 22 6.98 -20.21 -17.98
C ASN A 22 6.83 -21.16 -19.18
N SER A 23 5.59 -21.40 -19.64
CA SER A 23 5.32 -22.29 -20.78
C SER A 23 5.36 -21.60 -22.15
N HIS A 24 5.67 -20.30 -22.20
CA HIS A 24 5.68 -19.49 -23.44
C HIS A 24 4.37 -19.64 -24.26
N MET A 25 3.23 -19.66 -23.56
CA MET A 25 1.90 -19.65 -24.19
C MET A 25 1.64 -18.31 -24.89
N GLY A 26 0.68 -18.28 -25.82
CA GLY A 26 0.46 -17.12 -26.69
C GLY A 26 0.00 -15.87 -25.94
N ASP A 27 0.42 -14.69 -26.41
CA ASP A 27 0.14 -13.38 -25.79
C ASP A 27 -1.35 -13.12 -25.46
N ASN A 28 -2.26 -13.72 -26.23
CA ASN A 28 -3.70 -13.59 -26.00
C ASN A 28 -4.16 -14.24 -24.68
N GLU A 29 -3.64 -15.41 -24.34
CA GLU A 29 -3.97 -16.10 -23.09
C GLU A 29 -3.37 -15.37 -21.89
N LEU A 30 -2.13 -14.88 -22.04
CA LEU A 30 -1.47 -14.04 -21.04
C LEU A 30 -2.28 -12.76 -20.77
N CYS A 31 -2.77 -12.09 -21.82
CA CYS A 31 -3.55 -10.88 -21.69
C CYS A 31 -4.87 -11.10 -20.92
N ILE A 32 -5.58 -12.20 -21.21
CA ILE A 32 -6.80 -12.59 -20.49
C ILE A 32 -6.50 -12.81 -19.01
N LEU A 33 -5.41 -13.51 -18.70
CA LEU A 33 -5.05 -13.85 -17.33
C LEU A 33 -4.58 -12.63 -16.52
N VAL A 34 -3.78 -11.75 -17.12
CA VAL A 34 -3.44 -10.45 -16.53
C VAL A 34 -4.71 -9.63 -16.27
N GLY A 35 -5.65 -9.60 -17.22
CA GLY A 35 -6.96 -8.96 -17.03
C GLY A 35 -7.74 -9.55 -15.85
N GLY A 36 -7.72 -10.88 -15.68
CA GLY A 36 -8.32 -11.58 -14.55
C GLY A 36 -7.71 -11.19 -13.20
N VAL A 37 -6.37 -11.13 -13.12
CA VAL A 37 -5.65 -10.68 -11.92
C VAL A 37 -5.99 -9.22 -11.59
N MET A 38 -5.99 -8.34 -12.58
CA MET A 38 -6.34 -6.92 -12.39
C MET A 38 -7.77 -6.76 -11.87
N ALA A 39 -8.74 -7.47 -12.45
CA ALA A 39 -10.14 -7.44 -12.00
C ALA A 39 -10.31 -7.97 -10.56
N HIS A 40 -9.57 -9.03 -10.20
CA HIS A 40 -9.58 -9.58 -8.85
C HIS A 40 -9.07 -8.57 -7.80
N TYR A 41 -8.01 -7.82 -8.10
CA TYR A 41 -7.52 -6.75 -7.23
C TYR A 41 -8.45 -5.54 -7.18
N ASP A 42 -9.04 -5.12 -8.31
CA ASP A 42 -9.96 -3.99 -8.38
C ASP A 42 -11.15 -4.17 -7.41
N LYS A 43 -11.69 -5.39 -7.29
CA LYS A 43 -12.74 -5.71 -6.31
C LYS A 43 -12.33 -5.40 -4.87
N VAL A 44 -11.11 -5.79 -4.47
CA VAL A 44 -10.59 -5.52 -3.13
C VAL A 44 -10.28 -4.04 -2.91
N PHE A 45 -9.74 -3.35 -3.92
CA PHE A 45 -9.46 -1.93 -3.82
C PHE A 45 -10.73 -1.09 -3.73
N LYS A 46 -11.79 -1.45 -4.45
CA LYS A 46 -13.11 -0.82 -4.29
C LYS A 46 -13.67 -0.97 -2.89
N LEU A 47 -13.60 -2.18 -2.32
CA LEU A 47 -14.06 -2.42 -0.95
C LEU A 47 -13.25 -1.61 0.07
N LYS A 48 -11.92 -1.57 -0.08
CA LYS A 48 -11.03 -0.74 0.73
C LYS A 48 -11.35 0.74 0.59
N SER A 49 -11.53 1.25 -0.63
CA SER A 49 -11.89 2.65 -0.89
C SER A 49 -13.21 3.03 -0.21
N THR A 50 -14.23 2.18 -0.32
CA THR A 50 -15.52 2.38 0.38
C THR A 50 -15.33 2.38 1.90
N GLY A 51 -14.55 1.45 2.44
CA GLY A 51 -14.22 1.43 3.87
C GLY A 51 -13.49 2.68 4.34
N ALA A 52 -12.49 3.14 3.58
CA ALA A 52 -11.73 4.35 3.89
C ALA A 52 -12.59 5.62 3.87
N LYS A 53 -13.59 5.69 2.98
CA LYS A 53 -14.55 6.81 2.93
C LYS A 53 -15.46 6.86 4.16
N VAL A 54 -15.74 5.71 4.78
CA VAL A 54 -16.56 5.62 6.00
C VAL A 54 -15.69 5.89 7.23
N ASP A 55 -14.58 5.18 7.36
CA ASP A 55 -13.58 5.42 8.40
C ASP A 55 -12.21 4.86 7.99
N VAL A 56 -11.26 5.77 7.76
CA VAL A 56 -9.88 5.44 7.43
C VAL A 56 -9.16 4.69 8.55
N PHE A 57 -9.51 4.92 9.82
CA PHE A 57 -8.89 4.27 10.96
C PHE A 57 -9.19 2.76 11.00
N HIS A 58 -10.40 2.36 10.62
CA HIS A 58 -10.76 0.93 10.48
C HIS A 58 -9.99 0.24 9.35
N MET A 59 -9.62 0.97 8.28
CA MET A 59 -8.80 0.42 7.21
C MET A 59 -7.33 0.28 7.62
N LEU A 60 -6.82 1.21 8.45
CA LEU A 60 -5.44 1.23 8.94
C LEU A 60 -5.22 0.25 10.13
N SER A 61 -6.24 0.03 10.95
CA SER A 61 -6.19 -0.85 12.14
C SER A 61 -6.78 -2.24 11.92
N GLY A 62 -7.41 -2.50 10.77
CA GLY A 62 -8.14 -3.73 10.50
C GLY A 62 -7.30 -5.01 10.62
N MET A 63 -7.94 -6.08 11.14
CA MET A 63 -7.35 -7.41 11.40
C MET A 63 -6.90 -8.18 10.13
N TRP A 64 -7.11 -7.61 8.94
CA TRP A 64 -6.83 -8.24 7.66
C TRP A 64 -5.37 -8.11 7.20
N LYS A 65 -4.51 -7.41 7.95
CA LYS A 65 -3.06 -7.31 7.73
C LYS A 65 -2.31 -7.90 8.92
N THR A 66 -1.20 -8.59 8.65
CA THR A 66 -0.26 -9.05 9.68
C THR A 66 0.33 -7.85 10.44
N LEU A 67 0.81 -8.07 11.67
CA LEU A 67 1.47 -7.03 12.45
C LEU A 67 2.67 -6.41 11.72
N ALA A 68 3.42 -7.22 10.96
CA ALA A 68 4.54 -6.76 10.15
C ALA A 68 4.07 -5.79 9.05
N GLU A 69 3.07 -6.17 8.24
CA GLU A 69 2.52 -5.31 7.20
C GLU A 69 1.94 -4.02 7.78
N ARG A 70 1.27 -4.12 8.94
CA ARG A 70 0.68 -2.97 9.64
C ARG A 70 1.76 -1.99 10.10
N CYS A 71 2.84 -2.47 10.72
CA CYS A 71 4.00 -1.65 11.09
C CYS A 71 4.71 -1.06 9.87
N PHE A 72 4.87 -1.80 8.77
CA PHE A 72 5.54 -1.31 7.56
C PHE A 72 4.78 -0.18 6.86
N MET A 73 3.44 -0.24 6.75
CA MET A 73 2.70 0.90 6.20
C MET A 73 2.61 2.10 7.15
N TRP A 74 2.69 1.88 8.46
CA TRP A 74 2.62 2.96 9.46
C TRP A 74 3.96 3.69 9.65
N LEU A 75 5.08 2.97 9.66
CA LEU A 75 6.40 3.54 9.92
C LEU A 75 7.13 3.97 8.64
N GLY A 76 6.85 3.36 7.50
CA GLY A 76 7.54 3.64 6.23
C GLY A 76 6.67 4.12 5.08
N GLY A 77 5.34 3.97 5.18
CA GLY A 77 4.45 4.06 4.02
C GLY A 77 4.71 2.92 3.03
N PHE A 78 3.67 2.43 2.35
CA PHE A 78 3.91 1.55 1.21
C PHE A 78 4.46 2.41 0.06
N ARG A 79 5.76 2.27 -0.24
CA ARG A 79 6.42 2.97 -1.36
C ARG A 79 6.35 2.09 -2.62
N SER A 80 5.18 2.09 -3.25
CA SER A 80 4.94 1.42 -4.54
C SER A 80 6.02 1.75 -5.58
N PHE A 81 6.57 2.97 -5.55
CA PHE A 81 7.69 3.38 -6.42
C PHE A 81 8.94 2.49 -6.26
N GLU A 82 9.36 2.20 -5.03
CA GLU A 82 10.55 1.37 -4.79
C GLU A 82 10.34 -0.07 -5.24
N LEU A 83 9.13 -0.61 -5.10
CA LEU A 83 8.78 -1.92 -5.66
C LEU A 83 8.82 -1.91 -7.19
N MET A 84 8.32 -0.85 -7.82
CA MET A 84 8.36 -0.70 -9.27
C MET A 84 9.80 -0.55 -9.80
N LYS A 85 10.72 0.02 -9.02
CA LYS A 85 12.17 0.06 -9.35
C LYS A 85 12.80 -1.33 -9.33
N ILE A 86 12.47 -2.15 -8.33
CA ILE A 86 12.97 -3.53 -8.24
C ILE A 86 12.41 -4.36 -9.40
N LEU A 87 11.10 -4.28 -9.64
CA LEU A 87 10.42 -5.00 -10.71
C LEU A 87 10.93 -4.60 -12.10
N GLY A 88 11.20 -3.32 -12.34
CA GLY A 88 11.72 -2.85 -13.63
C GLY A 88 12.98 -3.59 -14.08
N ASN A 89 13.88 -3.93 -13.15
CA ASN A 89 15.12 -4.65 -13.43
C ASN A 89 14.91 -6.13 -13.80
N HIS A 90 13.69 -6.67 -13.61
CA HIS A 90 13.38 -8.08 -13.81
C HIS A 90 12.42 -8.34 -14.97
N LEU A 91 11.97 -7.31 -15.68
CA LEU A 91 10.90 -7.41 -16.69
C LEU A 91 11.39 -7.50 -18.15
N GLU A 92 12.70 -7.62 -18.41
CA GLU A 92 13.20 -7.70 -19.78
C GLU A 92 12.84 -9.01 -20.51
N PRO A 93 12.52 -8.97 -21.82
CA PRO A 93 12.46 -7.79 -22.70
C PRO A 93 11.08 -7.11 -22.70
N LEU A 94 11.07 -5.77 -22.59
CA LEU A 94 9.87 -4.93 -22.72
C LEU A 94 9.89 -4.14 -24.03
N THR A 95 8.72 -3.86 -24.58
CA THR A 95 8.57 -2.91 -25.68
C THR A 95 8.76 -1.47 -25.22
N ASP A 96 9.16 -0.57 -26.12
CA ASP A 96 9.32 0.87 -25.82
C ASP A 96 8.05 1.49 -25.23
N GLN A 97 6.87 1.08 -25.73
CA GLN A 97 5.58 1.55 -25.22
C GLN A 97 5.32 1.09 -23.77
N GLN A 98 5.72 -0.14 -23.41
CA GLN A 98 5.62 -0.64 -22.04
C GLN A 98 6.60 0.09 -21.11
N LEU A 99 7.82 0.36 -21.58
CA LEU A 99 8.80 1.15 -20.82
C LEU A 99 8.27 2.54 -20.47
N ILE A 100 7.73 3.26 -21.46
CA ILE A 100 7.11 4.58 -21.24
C ILE A 100 5.95 4.48 -20.24
N SER A 101 5.10 3.46 -20.38
CA SER A 101 3.95 3.26 -19.47
C SER A 101 4.39 2.99 -18.04
N ILE A 102 5.44 2.18 -17.84
CA ILE A 102 6.03 1.91 -16.52
C ILE A 102 6.66 3.17 -15.94
N CYS A 103 7.39 3.96 -16.72
CA CYS A 103 7.96 5.24 -16.28
C CYS A 103 6.86 6.21 -15.82
N ASN A 104 5.76 6.33 -16.56
CA ASN A 104 4.63 7.18 -16.18
C ASN A 104 3.99 6.71 -14.88
N LEU A 105 3.82 5.39 -14.72
CA LEU A 105 3.27 4.80 -13.50
C LEU A 105 4.20 5.04 -12.29
N GLN A 106 5.51 4.88 -12.47
CA GLN A 106 6.51 5.19 -11.45
C GLN A 106 6.45 6.66 -11.03
N GLN A 107 6.40 7.58 -11.98
CA GLN A 107 6.32 9.01 -11.70
C GLN A 107 5.02 9.38 -10.95
N SER A 108 3.88 8.85 -11.39
CA SER A 108 2.59 9.09 -10.74
C SER A 108 2.57 8.53 -9.32
N SER A 109 3.12 7.33 -9.10
CA SER A 109 3.26 6.71 -7.78
C SER A 109 4.10 7.57 -6.85
N GLN A 110 5.27 8.03 -7.32
CA GLN A 110 6.18 8.87 -6.54
C GLN A 110 5.50 10.17 -6.11
N GLN A 111 4.78 10.84 -7.02
CA GLN A 111 4.05 12.07 -6.71
C GLN A 111 2.97 11.86 -5.65
N ALA A 112 2.20 10.78 -5.75
CA ALA A 112 1.17 10.45 -4.76
C ALA A 112 1.79 10.11 -3.39
N GLU A 113 2.91 9.39 -3.37
CA GLU A 113 3.66 9.06 -2.15
C GLU A 113 4.22 10.32 -1.47
N ASP A 114 4.81 11.24 -2.23
CA ASP A 114 5.36 12.48 -1.68
C ASP A 114 4.26 13.39 -1.12
N ALA A 115 3.12 13.48 -1.80
CA ALA A 115 1.95 14.21 -1.29
C ALA A 115 1.42 13.60 0.03
N LEU A 116 1.41 12.28 0.13
CA LEU A 116 1.02 11.58 1.35
C LEU A 116 2.02 11.83 2.49
N SER A 117 3.33 11.72 2.22
CA SER A 117 4.38 12.01 3.19
C SER A 117 4.25 13.43 3.75
N GLN A 118 4.05 14.42 2.89
CA GLN A 118 3.81 15.81 3.31
C GLN A 118 2.55 15.96 4.18
N GLY A 119 1.44 15.30 3.81
CA GLY A 119 0.22 15.29 4.60
C GLY A 119 0.41 14.68 5.98
N MET A 120 1.18 13.60 6.08
CA MET A 120 1.49 12.93 7.35
C MET A 120 2.39 13.80 8.24
N GLU A 121 3.41 14.44 7.67
CA GLU A 121 4.27 15.40 8.40
C GLU A 121 3.44 16.56 8.96
N ALA A 122 2.53 17.12 8.15
CA ALA A 122 1.63 18.19 8.59
C ALA A 122 0.75 17.75 9.77
N LEU A 123 0.20 16.53 9.73
CA LEU A 123 -0.56 15.96 10.84
C LEU A 123 0.30 15.79 12.09
N GLN A 124 1.52 15.25 11.95
CA GLN A 124 2.43 15.06 13.07
C GLN A 124 2.84 16.39 13.72
N LEU A 125 3.11 17.41 12.91
CA LEU A 125 3.37 18.77 13.38
C LEU A 125 2.14 19.33 14.11
N TYR A 126 0.93 19.12 13.60
CA TYR A 126 -0.30 19.55 14.26
C TYR A 126 -0.47 18.93 15.65
N TYR A 127 -0.29 17.61 15.78
CA TYR A 127 -0.39 16.93 17.08
C TYR A 127 0.70 17.35 18.07
N THR A 128 1.93 17.56 17.58
CA THR A 128 3.07 17.95 18.43
C THR A 128 2.96 19.39 18.90
N ARG A 129 2.37 20.27 18.09
CA ARG A 129 2.31 21.72 18.35
C ARG A 129 1.02 22.17 19.04
N ASN A 130 0.03 21.28 19.16
CA ASN A 130 -1.23 21.56 19.85
C ASN A 130 -1.14 21.13 21.32
N ASP A 131 -0.90 22.11 22.19
CA ASP A 131 -0.66 21.95 23.62
C ASP A 131 -1.78 21.20 24.38
N ARG A 132 -3.03 21.30 23.89
CA ARG A 132 -4.16 20.54 24.43
C ARG A 132 -4.12 19.07 24.02
N LEU A 133 -3.73 18.78 22.78
CA LEU A 133 -3.60 17.41 22.28
C LEU A 133 -2.38 16.71 22.90
N GLN A 134 -1.27 17.41 23.10
CA GLN A 134 -0.13 16.86 23.84
C GLN A 134 -0.51 16.45 25.27
N LYS A 135 -1.28 17.28 26.00
CA LYS A 135 -1.77 16.94 27.34
C LYS A 135 -2.69 15.72 27.34
N ILE A 136 -3.53 15.57 26.32
CA ILE A 136 -4.40 14.39 26.16
C ILE A 136 -3.57 13.14 25.84
N ILE A 137 -2.59 13.24 24.95
CA ILE A 137 -1.71 12.12 24.58
C ILE A 137 -0.84 11.69 25.78
N GLN A 138 -0.28 12.62 26.55
CA GLN A 138 0.44 12.33 27.80
C GLN A 138 -0.44 11.61 28.82
N ASN A 139 -1.70 12.04 28.98
CA ASN A 139 -2.66 11.39 29.87
C ASN A 139 -3.05 9.97 29.39
N ILE A 140 -3.24 9.76 28.09
CA ILE A 140 -3.63 8.45 27.53
C ILE A 140 -2.46 7.47 27.56
N LEU A 141 -1.24 7.92 27.25
CA LEU A 141 -0.04 7.06 27.22
C LEU A 141 0.65 6.92 28.59
N GLN A 142 0.12 7.56 29.64
CA GLN A 142 0.73 7.62 30.97
C GLN A 142 2.23 8.01 30.93
N LEU A 143 2.63 8.86 29.98
CA LEU A 143 4.01 9.32 29.88
C LEU A 143 4.29 10.33 31.00
N PRO A 144 5.42 10.21 31.72
CA PRO A 144 5.74 11.13 32.81
C PRO A 144 5.86 12.57 32.29
N ASN A 145 5.27 13.51 33.01
CA ASN A 145 5.36 14.94 32.72
C ASN A 145 6.82 15.40 32.72
N HIS A 146 7.35 15.76 31.55
CA HIS A 146 8.61 16.48 31.43
C HIS A 146 8.38 17.98 31.67
N ASP A 147 7.88 18.33 32.85
CA ASP A 147 7.91 19.70 33.35
C ASP A 147 8.30 19.69 34.82
N LYS A 148 9.63 19.74 35.01
CA LYS A 148 10.38 20.42 36.08
C LYS A 148 11.75 19.76 36.23
N LYS A 149 12.74 20.30 35.51
CA LYS A 149 14.13 20.51 35.96
C LYS A 149 14.95 21.05 34.80
N CYS A 150 15.05 22.37 34.73
CA CYS A 150 16.34 23.06 34.69
C CYS A 150 16.12 24.38 35.41
N ALA A 151 16.73 24.48 36.59
CA ALA A 151 17.07 25.73 37.25
C ALA A 151 18.25 26.38 36.52
#